data_AF-A0AAJ4XT94-F1
#
_entry.id   AF-A0AAJ4XT94-F1
#
_cell.length_a   1.000
_cell.length_b   1.000
_cell.length_c   1.000
_cell.angle_alpha   90.00
_cell.angle_beta   90.00
_cell.angle_gamma   90.00
#
_symmetry.space_group_name_H-M   'P 1'
#
loop_
_entity.id
_entity.type
_entity.pdbx_description
1 polymer ?
#
loop_
_entity_poly.entity_id
_entity_poly.type
_entity_poly.pdbx_seq_one_letter_code
_entity_poly.pdbx_strand_id
1 'polypeptide(L)'
;MPESEAERAERSRARRRHRARLGAAALGRSRGGLTGKVHLAADLRCRPLVFVLTPGQAGDGPQFATVLEEIKVRGPVGRPRTKPDAVAADKAYSSRTNRAYLRGRGIKAVIPEKADQAANRRKRGRSGGRPVSHDADRYKDRNTVERCINKIKAWRGLATRYDKTPESYMAGLQLRGALIWMRSLAPIT
;
A
#
# COMPACT_ATOMS: atom_id res chain seq x y z
N MET A 1 -2.28 -31.09 36.34
CA MET A 1 -3.66 -30.62 36.52
C MET A 1 -4.18 -30.09 35.20
N PRO A 2 -5.12 -30.77 34.52
CA PRO A 2 -5.72 -30.25 33.28
C PRO A 2 -6.53 -28.97 33.57
N GLU A 3 -6.33 -27.92 32.77
CA GLU A 3 -7.10 -26.66 32.86
C GLU A 3 -8.60 -26.94 32.81
N SER A 4 -9.35 -26.32 33.73
CA SER A 4 -10.81 -26.42 33.80
C SER A 4 -11.46 -25.76 32.56
N GLU A 5 -12.65 -26.24 32.18
CA GLU A 5 -13.39 -25.68 31.03
C GLU A 5 -13.71 -24.19 31.19
N ALA A 6 -13.95 -23.75 32.43
CA ALA A 6 -14.18 -22.35 32.77
C ALA A 6 -12.94 -21.47 32.47
N GLU A 7 -11.75 -21.91 32.88
CA GLU A 7 -10.49 -21.20 32.61
C GLU A 7 -10.18 -21.15 31.11
N ARG A 8 -10.45 -22.24 30.37
CA ARG A 8 -10.31 -22.27 28.91
C ARG A 8 -11.27 -21.28 28.23
N ALA A 9 -12.51 -21.22 28.69
CA ALA A 9 -13.51 -20.31 28.17
C ALA A 9 -13.15 -18.83 28.43
N GLU A 10 -12.64 -18.52 29.62
CA GLU A 10 -12.17 -17.18 29.98
C GLU A 10 -10.95 -16.77 29.16
N ARG A 11 -9.93 -17.64 29.03
CA ARG A 11 -8.76 -17.39 28.17
C ARG A 11 -9.17 -17.14 26.72
N SER A 12 -10.14 -17.90 26.22
CA SER A 12 -10.69 -17.69 24.87
C SER A 12 -11.37 -16.33 24.72
N ARG A 13 -12.18 -15.92 25.71
CA ARG A 13 -12.81 -14.57 25.75
C ARG A 13 -11.76 -13.47 25.80
N ALA A 14 -10.74 -13.58 26.64
CA ALA A 14 -9.65 -12.60 26.74
C ALA A 14 -8.87 -12.47 25.43
N ARG A 15 -8.52 -13.60 24.78
CA ARG A 15 -7.85 -13.61 23.47
C ARG A 15 -8.69 -12.94 22.38
N ARG A 16 -10.01 -13.20 22.34
CA ARG A 16 -10.94 -12.56 21.40
C ARG A 16 -11.00 -11.05 21.62
N ARG A 17 -11.13 -10.59 22.86
CA ARG A 17 -11.13 -9.16 23.20
C ARG A 17 -9.81 -8.49 22.81
N HIS A 18 -8.68 -9.12 23.09
CA HIS A 18 -7.37 -8.61 22.69
C HIS A 18 -7.24 -8.50 21.16
N ARG A 19 -7.63 -9.53 20.42
CA ARG A 19 -7.60 -9.52 18.94
C ARG A 19 -8.51 -8.43 18.37
N ALA A 20 -9.70 -8.24 18.93
CA ALA A 20 -10.63 -7.19 18.50
C ALA A 20 -10.02 -5.78 18.74
N ARG A 21 -9.41 -5.55 19.91
CA ARG A 21 -8.71 -4.29 20.21
C ARG A 21 -7.56 -4.01 19.24
N LEU A 22 -6.77 -5.03 18.90
CA LEU A 22 -5.69 -4.88 17.91
C LEU A 22 -6.23 -4.58 16.51
N GLY A 23 -7.32 -5.26 16.11
CA GLY A 23 -8.00 -5.01 14.84
C GLY A 23 -8.52 -3.58 14.75
N ALA A 24 -9.21 -3.10 15.79
CA ALA A 24 -9.66 -1.72 15.90
C ALA A 24 -8.48 -0.73 15.86
N ALA A 25 -7.32 -1.10 16.42
CA ALA A 25 -6.12 -0.30 16.35
C ALA A 25 -5.36 -0.41 15.02
N ALA A 26 -5.86 -1.12 14.00
CA ALA A 26 -5.14 -1.41 12.76
C ALA A 26 -3.71 -1.95 13.01
N LEU A 27 -3.57 -2.78 14.05
CA LEU A 27 -2.33 -3.43 14.46
C LEU A 27 -2.48 -4.94 14.31
N GLY A 28 -1.38 -5.60 14.01
CA GLY A 28 -1.36 -7.05 14.11
C GLY A 28 0.03 -7.66 14.01
N ARG A 29 0.09 -8.96 14.29
CA ARG A 29 1.34 -9.68 14.50
C ARG A 29 1.97 -10.05 13.16
N SER A 30 3.17 -9.53 12.92
CA SER A 30 4.03 -9.87 11.80
C SER A 30 5.37 -10.42 12.30
N ARG A 31 6.29 -10.76 11.40
CA ARG A 31 7.66 -11.14 11.78
C ARG A 31 8.42 -10.06 12.55
N GLY A 32 8.07 -8.79 12.33
CA GLY A 32 8.63 -7.64 13.05
C GLY A 32 7.90 -7.30 14.36
N GLY A 33 7.05 -8.18 14.87
CA GLY A 33 6.24 -7.93 16.07
C GLY A 33 4.88 -7.32 15.76
N LEU A 34 4.33 -6.57 16.72
CA LEU A 34 3.02 -5.95 16.61
C LEU A 34 3.11 -4.63 15.84
N THR A 35 2.71 -4.65 14.57
CA THR A 35 2.92 -3.52 13.65
C THR A 35 1.68 -3.23 12.82
N GLY A 36 1.70 -2.09 12.11
CA GLY A 36 0.79 -1.79 11.01
C GLY A 36 1.56 -1.59 9.71
N LYS A 37 0.83 -1.46 8.60
CA LYS A 37 1.36 -1.19 7.26
C LYS A 37 0.63 -0.01 6.67
N VAL A 38 1.40 0.89 6.07
CA VAL A 38 0.88 2.00 5.26
C VAL A 38 1.10 1.66 3.80
N HIS A 39 0.01 1.54 3.06
CA HIS A 39 0.01 1.45 1.61
C HIS A 39 -0.22 2.86 1.06
N LEU A 40 0.57 3.24 0.05
CA LEU A 40 0.64 4.62 -0.39
C LEU A 40 0.77 4.67 -1.91
N ALA A 41 0.13 5.66 -2.53
CA ALA A 41 0.44 6.11 -3.88
C ALA A 41 1.18 7.45 -3.82
N ALA A 42 2.18 7.64 -4.66
CA ALA A 42 2.89 8.90 -4.80
C ALA A 42 2.95 9.32 -6.26
N ASP A 43 3.04 10.62 -6.52
CA ASP A 43 3.31 11.15 -7.85
C ASP A 43 4.81 11.23 -8.17
N LEU A 44 5.15 11.63 -9.40
CA LEU A 44 6.53 11.74 -9.85
C LEU A 44 7.36 12.78 -9.09
N ARG A 45 6.72 13.71 -8.37
CA ARG A 45 7.38 14.71 -7.52
C ARG A 45 7.62 14.18 -6.10
N CYS A 46 7.39 12.89 -5.86
CA CYS A 46 7.48 12.23 -4.57
C CYS A 46 6.54 12.90 -3.55
N ARG A 47 5.29 13.15 -3.96
CA ARG A 47 4.22 13.68 -3.11
C ARG A 47 3.16 12.60 -2.90
N PRO A 48 2.72 12.37 -1.65
CA PRO A 48 1.73 11.34 -1.38
C PRO A 48 0.35 11.75 -1.91
N LEU A 49 -0.35 10.82 -2.55
CA LEU A 49 -1.71 11.00 -3.04
C LEU A 49 -2.73 10.34 -2.12
N VAL A 50 -2.41 9.15 -1.62
CA VAL A 50 -3.31 8.30 -0.84
C VAL A 50 -2.51 7.60 0.25
N PHE A 51 -3.14 7.40 1.41
CA PHE A 51 -2.68 6.53 2.48
C PHE A 51 -3.78 5.54 2.84
N VAL A 52 -3.44 4.26 2.91
CA VAL A 52 -4.32 3.19 3.42
C VAL A 52 -3.57 2.47 4.53
N LEU A 53 -4.17 2.41 5.71
CA LEU A 53 -3.59 1.75 6.87
C LEU A 53 -4.21 0.38 7.07
N THR A 54 -3.36 -0.64 7.23
CA THR A 54 -3.78 -2.01 7.54
C THR A 54 -2.97 -2.60 8.68
N PRO A 55 -3.47 -3.64 9.37
CA PRO A 55 -2.67 -4.44 10.30
C PRO A 55 -1.40 -5.04 9.66
N GLY A 56 -0.35 -5.26 10.46
CA GLY A 56 0.97 -5.69 10.00
C GLY A 56 1.02 -7.01 9.22
N GLN A 57 0.10 -7.94 9.49
CA GLN A 57 -0.02 -9.22 8.78
C GLN A 57 -0.77 -9.11 7.44
N ALA A 58 -1.40 -7.97 7.14
CA ALA A 58 -2.14 -7.80 5.90
C ALA A 58 -1.19 -7.94 4.69
N GLY A 59 -1.64 -8.67 3.67
CA GLY A 59 -0.91 -8.79 2.41
C GLY A 59 -0.97 -7.51 1.60
N ASP A 60 0.11 -7.18 0.90
CA ASP A 60 0.20 -5.93 0.13
C ASP A 60 -0.62 -6.01 -1.17
N GLY A 61 -0.59 -7.17 -1.84
CA GLY A 61 -1.29 -7.41 -3.12
C GLY A 61 -2.75 -6.95 -3.16
N PRO A 62 -3.60 -7.36 -2.19
CA PRO A 62 -5.01 -6.93 -2.12
C PRO A 62 -5.22 -5.43 -1.96
N GLN A 63 -4.29 -4.71 -1.31
CA GLN A 63 -4.44 -3.28 -1.04
C GLN A 63 -4.11 -2.39 -2.25
N PHE A 64 -3.58 -2.99 -3.32
CA PHE A 64 -3.27 -2.29 -4.56
C PHE A 64 -4.49 -1.59 -5.17
N ALA A 65 -5.61 -2.31 -5.30
CA ALA A 65 -6.84 -1.74 -5.85
C ALA A 65 -7.41 -0.67 -4.92
N THR A 66 -7.45 -0.94 -3.61
CA THR A 66 -7.88 0.01 -2.57
C THR A 66 -7.16 1.35 -2.68
N VAL A 67 -5.83 1.33 -2.79
CA VAL A 67 -5.03 2.56 -2.94
C VAL A 67 -5.38 3.31 -4.23
N LEU A 68 -5.60 2.61 -5.35
CA LEU A 68 -5.91 3.23 -6.64
C LEU A 68 -7.35 3.76 -6.74
N GLU A 69 -8.27 3.26 -5.93
CA GLU A 69 -9.67 3.72 -5.88
C GLU A 69 -9.80 5.04 -5.12
N GLU A 70 -8.95 5.25 -4.13
CA GLU A 70 -8.92 6.48 -3.34
C GLU A 70 -8.20 7.65 -4.05
N ILE A 71 -7.52 7.42 -5.17
CA ILE A 71 -6.84 8.49 -5.91
C ILE A 71 -7.88 9.48 -6.43
N LYS A 72 -7.77 10.73 -5.96
CA LYS A 72 -8.56 11.88 -6.42
C LYS A 72 -7.66 13.09 -6.53
N VAL A 73 -7.34 13.50 -7.75
CA VAL A 73 -6.52 14.68 -8.03
C VAL A 73 -7.41 15.79 -8.56
N ARG A 74 -7.56 16.89 -7.80
CA ARG A 74 -8.35 18.06 -8.20
C ARG A 74 -7.63 18.77 -9.35
N GLY A 75 -8.32 18.96 -10.47
CA GLY A 75 -7.88 19.83 -11.56
C GLY A 75 -8.48 21.24 -11.43
N PRO A 76 -8.09 22.17 -12.32
CA PRO A 76 -8.61 23.54 -12.31
C PRO A 76 -10.14 23.62 -12.47
N VAL A 77 -10.71 22.76 -13.30
CA VAL A 77 -12.14 22.72 -13.60
C VAL A 77 -12.63 21.26 -13.65
N GLY A 78 -13.88 21.03 -13.23
CA GLY A 78 -14.58 19.75 -13.41
C GLY A 78 -14.37 18.71 -12.29
N ARG A 79 -14.68 17.44 -12.61
CA ARG A 79 -14.56 16.30 -11.68
C ARG A 79 -13.09 15.99 -11.39
N PRO A 80 -12.71 15.66 -10.14
CA PRO A 80 -11.36 15.19 -9.84
C PRO A 80 -10.94 14.01 -10.72
N ARG A 81 -9.70 14.03 -11.17
CA ARG A 81 -9.10 12.91 -11.92
C ARG A 81 -8.89 11.73 -10.95
N THR A 82 -9.47 10.59 -11.28
CA THR A 82 -9.37 9.35 -10.48
C THR A 82 -8.59 8.23 -11.15
N LYS A 83 -8.23 8.41 -12.43
CA LYS A 83 -7.51 7.43 -13.24
C LYS A 83 -6.10 7.91 -13.58
N PRO A 84 -5.03 7.26 -13.09
CA PRO A 84 -3.67 7.51 -13.54
C PRO A 84 -3.44 6.91 -14.94
N ASP A 85 -2.50 7.47 -15.71
CA ASP A 85 -2.17 6.94 -17.04
C ASP A 85 -1.34 5.66 -16.95
N ALA A 86 -0.45 5.62 -15.96
CA ALA A 86 0.41 4.48 -15.67
C ALA A 86 0.60 4.32 -14.16
N VAL A 87 0.83 3.09 -13.73
CA VAL A 87 1.18 2.77 -12.33
C VAL A 87 2.45 1.94 -12.33
N ALA A 88 3.49 2.48 -11.69
CA ALA A 88 4.69 1.75 -11.35
C ALA A 88 4.55 1.17 -9.94
N ALA A 89 4.79 -0.14 -9.80
CA ALA A 89 4.75 -0.80 -8.50
C ALA A 89 5.68 -2.01 -8.46
N ASP A 90 5.97 -2.46 -7.25
CA ASP A 90 6.86 -3.58 -7.03
C ASP A 90 6.38 -4.87 -7.69
N LYS A 91 7.34 -5.72 -7.99
CA LYS A 91 7.15 -7.07 -8.51
C LYS A 91 6.16 -7.90 -7.68
N ALA A 92 6.03 -7.62 -6.38
CA ALA A 92 5.04 -8.27 -5.51
C ALA A 92 3.59 -8.03 -5.96
N TYR A 93 3.31 -6.90 -6.62
CA TYR A 93 1.98 -6.52 -7.14
C TYR A 93 1.67 -7.10 -8.53
N SER A 94 2.50 -7.98 -9.08
CA SER A 94 2.34 -8.55 -10.43
C SER A 94 1.19 -9.57 -10.56
N SER A 95 0.30 -9.68 -9.58
CA SER A 95 -0.78 -10.68 -9.56
C SER A 95 -1.69 -10.55 -10.79
N ARG A 96 -2.26 -11.68 -11.24
CA ARG A 96 -3.22 -11.68 -12.36
C ARG A 96 -4.41 -10.76 -12.09
N THR A 97 -4.91 -10.76 -10.85
CA THR A 97 -6.00 -9.89 -10.40
C THR A 97 -5.65 -8.41 -10.54
N ASN A 98 -4.46 -7.98 -10.07
CA ASN A 98 -4.05 -6.57 -10.18
C ASN A 98 -3.83 -6.16 -11.64
N ARG A 99 -3.29 -7.06 -12.48
CA ARG A 99 -3.15 -6.83 -13.92
C ARG A 99 -4.51 -6.71 -14.62
N ALA A 100 -5.46 -7.57 -14.28
CA ALA A 100 -6.81 -7.53 -14.83
C ALA A 100 -7.52 -6.23 -14.41
N TYR A 101 -7.40 -5.83 -13.15
CA TYR A 101 -7.91 -4.55 -12.64
C TYR A 101 -7.37 -3.35 -13.43
N LEU A 102 -6.04 -3.26 -13.59
CA LEU A 102 -5.40 -2.17 -14.36
C LEU A 102 -5.87 -2.15 -15.82
N ARG A 103 -5.97 -3.33 -16.46
CA ARG A 103 -6.45 -3.45 -17.84
C ARG A 103 -7.90 -3.02 -17.98
N GLY A 104 -8.78 -3.45 -17.08
CA GLY A 104 -10.19 -3.07 -17.06
C GLY A 104 -10.41 -1.57 -16.86
N ARG A 105 -9.53 -0.90 -16.11
CA ARG A 105 -9.53 0.57 -15.97
C ARG A 105 -8.79 1.31 -17.10
N GLY A 106 -8.12 0.61 -18.02
CA GLY A 106 -7.29 1.22 -19.06
C GLY A 106 -6.06 1.97 -18.51
N ILE A 107 -5.45 1.44 -17.45
CA ILE A 107 -4.24 1.99 -16.81
C ILE A 107 -3.02 1.18 -17.26
N LYS A 108 -1.96 1.84 -17.72
CA LYS A 108 -0.72 1.15 -18.11
C LYS A 108 -0.01 0.57 -16.88
N ALA A 109 0.19 -0.75 -16.87
CA ALA A 109 0.85 -1.43 -15.77
C ALA A 109 2.37 -1.45 -15.95
N VAL A 110 3.11 -0.62 -15.21
CA VAL A 110 4.58 -0.58 -15.17
C VAL A 110 5.08 -1.42 -13.99
N ILE A 111 4.75 -2.69 -14.02
CA ILE A 111 5.10 -3.66 -12.98
C ILE A 111 5.91 -4.76 -13.67
N PRO A 112 7.05 -5.21 -13.13
CA PRO A 112 7.77 -6.34 -13.69
C PRO A 112 7.04 -7.65 -13.40
N GLU A 113 7.14 -8.63 -14.30
CA GLU A 113 6.60 -9.98 -14.07
C GLU A 113 7.51 -10.75 -13.09
N LYS A 114 6.93 -11.62 -12.26
CA LYS A 114 7.75 -12.51 -11.44
C LYS A 114 8.51 -13.54 -12.29
N ALA A 115 9.71 -13.92 -11.89
CA ALA A 115 10.55 -14.81 -12.70
C ALA A 115 9.90 -16.21 -12.86
N ASP A 116 9.27 -16.70 -11.79
CA ASP A 116 8.44 -17.90 -11.77
C ASP A 116 7.21 -17.76 -12.67
N GLN A 117 6.53 -16.60 -12.66
CA GLN A 117 5.38 -16.33 -13.53
C GLN A 117 5.79 -16.36 -15.01
N ALA A 118 6.92 -15.71 -15.34
CA ALA A 118 7.48 -15.73 -16.69
C ALA A 118 7.91 -17.15 -17.11
N ALA A 119 8.54 -17.92 -16.21
CA ALA A 119 8.94 -19.31 -16.46
C ALA A 119 7.72 -20.23 -16.65
N ASN A 120 6.71 -20.13 -15.78
CA ASN A 120 5.47 -20.90 -15.87
C ASN A 120 4.68 -20.56 -17.15
N ARG A 121 4.70 -19.29 -17.55
CA ARG A 121 4.12 -18.85 -18.83
C ARG A 121 4.85 -19.47 -20.01
N ARG A 122 6.19 -19.46 -20.01
CA ARG A 122 7.01 -20.12 -21.04
C ARG A 122 6.76 -21.63 -21.09
N LYS A 123 6.67 -22.29 -19.93
CA LYS A 123 6.34 -23.74 -19.83
C LYS A 123 4.98 -24.09 -20.45
N ARG A 124 4.02 -23.17 -20.43
CA ARG A 124 2.68 -23.35 -21.03
C ARG A 124 2.65 -23.11 -22.55
N GLY A 125 3.77 -22.74 -23.18
CA GLY A 125 3.87 -22.53 -24.63
C GLY A 125 2.82 -21.54 -25.14
N ARG A 126 2.10 -21.92 -26.22
CA ARG A 126 1.04 -21.10 -26.83
C ARG A 126 -0.11 -20.80 -25.87
N SER A 127 -0.42 -21.72 -24.94
CA SER A 127 -1.46 -21.55 -23.91
C SER A 127 -1.04 -20.62 -22.76
N GLY A 128 0.22 -20.19 -22.72
CA GLY A 128 0.74 -19.23 -21.74
C GLY A 128 0.35 -17.78 -22.01
N GLY A 129 -0.03 -17.44 -23.24
CA GLY A 129 -0.37 -16.08 -23.64
C GLY A 129 0.83 -15.13 -23.80
N ARG A 130 0.53 -13.90 -24.22
CA ARG A 130 1.53 -12.88 -24.62
C ARG A 130 2.45 -12.47 -23.46
N PRO A 131 3.77 -12.33 -23.70
CA PRO A 131 4.68 -11.74 -22.73
C PRO A 131 4.23 -10.36 -22.26
N VAL A 132 4.40 -10.12 -20.96
CA VAL A 132 4.21 -8.78 -20.40
C VAL A 132 5.38 -7.93 -20.85
N SER A 133 5.13 -6.94 -21.72
CA SER A 133 6.10 -5.89 -21.97
C SER A 133 6.21 -5.03 -20.71
N HIS A 134 7.43 -4.86 -20.21
CA HIS A 134 7.71 -3.95 -19.11
C HIS A 134 8.57 -2.79 -19.66
N ASP A 135 8.18 -1.59 -19.27
CA ASP A 135 8.86 -0.36 -19.64
C ASP A 135 9.91 -0.08 -18.55
N ALA A 136 11.15 -0.50 -18.81
CA ALA A 136 12.23 -0.48 -17.80
C ALA A 136 12.57 0.95 -17.35
N ASP A 137 12.47 1.93 -18.25
CA ASP A 137 12.72 3.33 -17.91
C ASP A 137 11.61 3.88 -17.02
N ARG A 138 10.34 3.68 -17.37
CA ARG A 138 9.24 4.06 -16.48
C ARG A 138 9.23 3.29 -15.16
N TYR A 139 9.82 2.10 -15.12
CA TYR A 139 9.93 1.35 -13.86
C TYR A 139 10.87 2.01 -12.85
N LYS A 140 11.84 2.82 -13.32
CA LYS A 140 12.72 3.63 -12.44
C LYS A 140 11.91 4.62 -11.59
N ASP A 141 10.75 5.06 -12.09
CA ASP A 141 9.85 5.97 -11.36
C ASP A 141 9.28 5.36 -10.08
N ARG A 142 9.36 4.03 -9.85
CA ARG A 142 8.96 3.43 -8.57
C ARG A 142 9.73 4.01 -7.37
N ASN A 143 10.96 4.50 -7.61
CA ASN A 143 11.79 5.16 -6.59
C ASN A 143 11.09 6.39 -5.98
N THR A 144 10.14 7.00 -6.68
CA THR A 144 9.36 8.14 -6.16
C THR A 144 8.57 7.77 -4.90
N VAL A 145 8.06 6.54 -4.82
CA VAL A 145 7.37 6.01 -3.63
C VAL A 145 8.35 5.83 -2.48
N GLU A 146 9.52 5.23 -2.73
CA GLU A 146 10.56 5.03 -1.71
C GLU A 146 11.03 6.38 -1.14
N ARG A 147 11.29 7.37 -2.01
CA ARG A 147 11.63 8.74 -1.60
C ARG A 147 10.49 9.43 -0.86
N CYS A 148 9.24 9.22 -1.26
CA CYS A 148 8.07 9.76 -0.56
C CYS A 148 7.96 9.19 0.87
N ILE A 149 8.12 7.87 1.02
CA ILE A 149 8.15 7.20 2.33
C ILE A 149 9.28 7.76 3.19
N ASN A 150 10.47 7.96 2.62
CA ASN A 150 11.60 8.54 3.35
C ASN A 150 11.32 9.99 3.82
N LYS A 151 10.67 10.82 2.98
CA LYS A 151 10.22 12.17 3.40
C LYS A 151 9.24 12.10 4.57
N ILE A 152 8.33 11.12 4.58
CA ILE A 152 7.37 10.93 5.67
C ILE A 152 8.09 10.50 6.95
N LYS A 153 9.00 9.52 6.84
CA LYS A 153 9.78 8.98 7.96
C LYS A 153 10.76 9.95 8.61
N ALA A 154 11.02 11.10 7.98
CA ALA A 154 11.74 12.20 8.64
C ALA A 154 11.07 12.59 9.98
N TRP A 155 9.75 12.43 10.09
CA TRP A 155 9.06 12.48 11.37
C TRP A 155 9.15 11.11 12.05
N ARG A 156 10.06 10.99 13.03
CA ARG A 156 10.34 9.71 13.70
C ARG A 156 9.12 9.10 14.40
N GLY A 157 8.21 9.93 14.91
CA GLY A 157 6.94 9.45 15.46
C GLY A 157 6.09 8.66 14.45
N LEU A 158 6.12 9.05 13.17
CA LEU A 158 5.43 8.30 12.11
C LEU A 158 6.20 7.05 11.68
N ALA A 159 7.53 7.12 11.66
CA ALA A 159 8.38 6.00 11.28
C ALA A 159 8.25 4.82 12.25
N THR A 160 8.21 5.11 13.55
CA THR A 160 8.06 4.09 14.60
C THR A 160 6.61 3.82 14.96
N ARG A 161 5.67 4.68 14.52
CA ARG A 161 4.25 4.66 14.89
C ARG A 161 4.06 4.74 16.41
N TYR A 162 4.31 5.92 16.98
CA TYR A 162 4.01 6.18 18.40
C TYR A 162 2.51 6.31 18.68
N ASP A 163 1.72 6.72 17.68
CA ASP A 163 0.27 6.81 17.79
C ASP A 163 -0.39 5.43 17.85
N LYS A 164 -1.10 5.18 18.96
CA LYS A 164 -1.79 3.91 19.22
C LYS A 164 -3.10 3.76 18.43
N THR A 165 -3.77 4.87 18.11
CA THR A 165 -5.04 4.87 17.37
C THR A 165 -4.79 5.02 15.86
N PRO A 166 -5.56 4.33 15.00
CA PRO A 166 -5.49 4.50 13.56
C PRO A 166 -5.74 5.93 13.11
N GLU A 167 -6.66 6.62 13.77
CA GLU A 167 -7.12 7.96 13.40
C GLU A 167 -6.00 8.97 13.62
N SER A 168 -5.36 8.97 14.80
CA SER A 168 -4.24 9.87 15.09
C SER A 168 -3.04 9.55 14.19
N TYR A 169 -2.74 8.27 13.94
CA TYR A 169 -1.66 7.89 13.04
C TYR A 169 -1.92 8.36 11.60
N MET A 170 -3.15 8.16 11.11
CA MET A 170 -3.56 8.61 9.78
C MET A 170 -3.55 10.14 9.66
N ALA A 171 -4.02 10.85 10.69
CA ALA A 171 -3.97 12.30 10.74
C ALA A 171 -2.51 12.81 10.66
N GLY A 172 -1.58 12.15 11.37
CA GLY A 172 -0.15 12.47 11.27
C GLY A 172 0.42 12.23 9.87
N LEU A 173 0.07 11.12 9.21
CA LEU A 173 0.46 10.85 7.82
C LEU A 173 -0.09 11.90 6.85
N GLN A 174 -1.36 12.26 7.00
CA GLN A 174 -2.04 13.26 6.17
C GLN A 174 -1.44 14.65 6.38
N LEU A 175 -1.19 15.05 7.63
CA LEU A 175 -0.52 16.31 7.96
C LEU A 175 0.87 16.36 7.34
N ARG A 176 1.66 15.29 7.50
CA ARG A 176 3.00 15.21 6.89
C ARG A 176 2.92 15.26 5.36
N GLY A 177 1.93 14.60 4.77
CA GLY A 177 1.65 14.66 3.34
C GLY A 177 1.33 16.08 2.87
N ALA A 178 0.45 16.80 3.57
CA ALA A 178 0.10 18.18 3.28
C ALA A 178 1.33 19.12 3.33
N LEU A 179 2.20 18.95 4.32
CA LEU A 179 3.46 19.71 4.40
C LEU A 179 4.39 19.43 3.20
N ILE A 180 4.47 18.18 2.73
CA ILE A 180 5.23 17.81 1.52
C ILE A 180 4.64 18.51 0.28
N TRP A 181 3.32 18.57 0.19
CA TRP A 181 2.62 19.29 -0.88
C TRP A 181 2.89 20.78 -0.85
N MET A 182 2.69 21.45 0.29
CA MET A 182 2.92 22.89 0.43
C MET A 182 4.35 23.28 0.08
N ARG A 183 5.35 22.51 0.53
CA ARG A 183 6.75 22.77 0.17
C ARG A 183 7.03 22.61 -1.33
N SER A 184 6.22 21.83 -2.05
CA SER A 184 6.34 21.69 -3.51
C SER A 184 5.68 22.81 -4.30
N LEU A 185 4.84 23.62 -3.63
CA LEU A 185 4.15 24.77 -4.22
C LEU A 185 4.92 26.07 -3.96
N ALA A 186 5.78 26.12 -2.94
CA ALA A 186 6.70 27.22 -2.74
C ALA A 186 7.61 27.38 -3.97
N PRO A 187 7.83 28.60 -4.47
CA PRO A 187 8.86 28.86 -5.46
C PRO A 187 10.19 28.33 -4.93
N ILE A 188 11.01 27.77 -5.81
CA ILE A 188 12.40 27.49 -5.48
C ILE A 188 13.08 28.86 -5.43
N THR A 189 13.18 29.42 -4.22
CA THR A 189 13.98 30.63 -3.95
C THR A 189 15.45 30.32 -4.06
#